data_AF-A0A2D4N0H7-F1
#
_entry.id   AF-A0A2D4N0H7-F1
#
_cell.length_a   1.000
_cell.length_b   1.000
_cell.length_c   1.000
_cell.angle_alpha   90.00
_cell.angle_beta   90.00
_cell.angle_gamma   90.00
#
_symmetry.space_group_name_H-M   'P 1'
#
loop_
_entity.id
_entity.type
_entity.pdbx_description
1 polymer ?
#
loop_
_entity_poly.entity_id
_entity_poly.type
_entity_poly.pdbx_seq_one_letter_code
_entity_poly.pdbx_strand_id
1 'polypeptide(L)'
;EVDTVVFATGYKASFPFIDESILKVENRHASLYKYIFLPQLEKPTLAIIGFIKPFGAIMPVVEIQARWVTRVFNGLCKLPPPKIMMEEINEKKNNKLNRFGLSFDEALKTDCLVYSDELGSFIGIKPSV
;
A
#
# COMPACT_ATOMS: atom_id res chain seq x y z
N GLU A 1 29.19 -12.59 31.16
CA GLU A 1 27.90 -13.27 30.90
C GLU A 1 26.96 -12.29 30.23
N VAL A 2 25.91 -12.77 29.56
CA VAL A 2 24.83 -11.94 29.04
C VAL A 2 23.60 -12.22 29.89
N ASP A 3 23.10 -11.20 30.61
CA ASP A 3 22.03 -11.37 31.59
C ASP A 3 20.62 -11.32 30.97
N THR A 4 20.48 -10.69 29.81
CA THR A 4 19.18 -10.52 29.14
C THR A 4 19.35 -10.35 27.64
N VAL A 5 18.42 -10.93 26.88
CA VAL A 5 18.30 -10.74 25.43
C VAL A 5 16.94 -10.15 25.12
N VAL A 6 16.92 -9.06 24.33
CA VAL A 6 15.69 -8.42 23.84
C VAL A 6 15.57 -8.60 22.33
N PHE A 7 14.49 -9.25 21.89
CA PHE A 7 14.23 -9.50 20.47
C PHE A 7 13.48 -8.32 19.84
N ALA A 8 14.23 -7.36 19.28
CA ALA A 8 13.69 -6.24 18.50
C ALA A 8 13.44 -6.61 17.03
N THR A 9 12.82 -7.77 16.76
CA THR A 9 12.69 -8.37 15.41
C THR A 9 11.52 -7.83 14.57
N GLY A 10 10.91 -6.73 15.01
CA GLY A 10 9.78 -6.07 14.36
C GLY A 10 8.43 -6.80 14.54
N TYR A 11 7.45 -6.43 13.71
CA TYR A 11 6.05 -6.84 13.84
C TYR A 11 5.51 -7.51 12.57
N LYS A 12 4.45 -8.31 12.73
CA LYS A 12 3.62 -8.85 11.65
C LYS A 12 2.25 -8.15 11.69
N ALA A 13 1.68 -7.90 10.52
CA ALA A 13 0.34 -7.34 10.39
C ALA A 13 -0.65 -8.41 9.95
N SER A 14 -1.87 -8.37 10.49
CA SER A 14 -2.99 -9.22 10.11
C SER A 14 -4.30 -8.46 10.25
N PHE A 15 -5.33 -8.92 9.55
CA PHE A 15 -6.68 -8.34 9.56
C PHE A 15 -7.70 -9.43 9.93
N PRO A 16 -7.78 -9.83 11.21
CA PRO A 16 -8.56 -11.01 11.64
C PRO A 16 -10.08 -10.84 11.48
N PHE A 17 -10.53 -9.63 11.15
CA PHE A 17 -11.92 -9.28 10.89
C PHE A 17 -12.26 -9.27 9.39
N ILE A 18 -11.29 -9.54 8.50
CA ILE A 18 -11.49 -9.66 7.05
C ILE A 18 -11.21 -11.11 6.67
N ASP A 19 -12.12 -11.72 5.90
CA ASP A 19 -11.94 -13.06 5.39
C ASP A 19 -10.70 -13.16 4.50
N GLU A 20 -9.92 -14.25 4.62
CA GLU A 20 -8.69 -14.44 3.85
C GLU A 20 -8.92 -14.53 2.34
N SER A 21 -10.12 -14.94 1.90
CA SER A 21 -10.52 -14.90 0.48
C SER A 21 -10.65 -13.48 -0.06
N ILE A 22 -10.93 -12.51 0.82
CA ILE A 22 -10.99 -11.09 0.48
C ILE A 22 -9.60 -10.47 0.58
N LEU A 23 -8.92 -10.59 1.74
CA LEU A 23 -7.61 -9.99 1.96
C LEU A 23 -6.63 -11.01 2.53
N LYS A 24 -5.80 -11.56 1.65
CA LYS A 24 -4.70 -12.42 2.06
C LYS A 24 -3.44 -11.61 2.35
N VAL A 25 -2.92 -11.72 3.58
CA VAL A 25 -1.61 -11.16 3.95
C VAL A 25 -0.60 -12.31 4.05
N GLU A 26 0.28 -12.40 3.06
CA GLU A 26 1.36 -13.39 3.03
C GLU A 26 2.70 -12.70 3.12
N ASN A 27 3.63 -13.23 3.92
CA ASN A 27 4.98 -12.68 4.05
C ASN A 27 5.02 -11.17 4.34
N ARG A 28 4.11 -10.69 5.21
CA ARG A 28 3.92 -9.26 5.57
C ARG A 28 3.47 -8.36 4.40
N HIS A 29 2.98 -8.95 3.32
CA HIS A 29 2.53 -8.24 2.13
C HIS A 29 1.11 -8.63 1.74
N ALA A 30 0.40 -7.70 1.11
CA ALA A 30 -0.94 -7.92 0.56
C ALA A 30 -0.97 -7.37 -0.87
N SER A 31 -1.65 -8.07 -1.77
CA SER A 31 -1.82 -7.63 -3.17
C SER A 31 -2.81 -6.48 -3.25
N LEU A 32 -2.32 -5.27 -2.93
CA LEU A 32 -3.12 -4.05 -2.88
C LEU A 32 -2.65 -3.06 -3.95
N TYR A 33 -3.58 -2.58 -4.78
CA TYR A 33 -3.31 -1.53 -5.75
C TYR A 33 -2.94 -0.25 -5.02
N LYS A 34 -1.73 0.25 -5.30
CA LYS A 34 -1.10 1.38 -4.60
C LYS A 34 -1.13 1.26 -3.07
N TYR A 35 -1.09 0.04 -2.51
CA TYR A 35 -1.22 -0.24 -1.06
C TYR A 35 -2.58 0.15 -0.45
N ILE A 36 -3.63 0.28 -1.27
CA ILE A 36 -4.96 0.73 -0.84
C ILE A 36 -6.06 -0.24 -1.25
N PHE A 37 -6.26 -0.45 -2.55
CA PHE A 37 -7.47 -1.11 -3.07
C PHE A 37 -7.23 -2.59 -3.37
N LEU A 38 -8.28 -3.40 -3.24
CA LEU A 38 -8.26 -4.82 -3.53
C LEU A 38 -8.74 -5.05 -4.98
N PRO A 39 -7.87 -5.45 -5.92
CA PRO A 39 -8.24 -5.57 -7.33
C PRO A 39 -9.33 -6.61 -7.63
N GLN A 40 -9.47 -7.62 -6.77
CA GLN A 40 -10.43 -8.71 -6.90
C GLN A 40 -11.87 -8.31 -6.55
N LEU A 41 -12.09 -7.15 -5.93
CA LEU A 41 -13.43 -6.68 -5.63
C LEU A 41 -14.09 -6.10 -6.88
N GLU A 42 -15.30 -6.55 -7.17
CA GLU A 42 -16.10 -6.03 -8.30
C GLU A 42 -16.42 -4.53 -8.13
N LYS A 43 -16.63 -4.09 -6.89
CA LYS A 43 -16.87 -2.70 -6.54
C LYS A 43 -15.77 -2.19 -5.61
N PRO A 44 -15.22 -0.98 -5.83
CA PRO A 44 -14.17 -0.43 -4.99
C PRO A 44 -14.77 0.20 -3.73
N THR A 45 -15.38 -0.60 -2.85
CA THR A 45 -16.04 -0.16 -1.61
C THR A 45 -15.26 -0.49 -0.34
N LEU A 46 -14.11 -1.14 -0.49
CA LEU A 46 -13.19 -1.45 0.61
C LEU A 46 -11.79 -0.97 0.23
N ALA A 47 -11.13 -0.32 1.18
CA ALA A 47 -9.78 0.22 1.04
C ALA A 47 -9.02 0.04 2.36
N ILE A 48 -7.72 -0.24 2.26
CA ILE A 48 -6.81 -0.31 3.40
C ILE A 48 -5.99 0.98 3.42
N ILE A 49 -5.96 1.66 4.56
CA ILE A 49 -5.19 2.91 4.73
C ILE A 49 -4.03 2.64 5.69
N GLY A 50 -2.84 3.13 5.35
CA GLY A 50 -1.65 3.02 6.18
C GLY A 50 -0.90 1.69 6.08
N PHE A 51 -1.30 0.78 5.19
CA PHE A 51 -0.56 -0.47 4.94
C PHE A 51 0.65 -0.25 4.02
N ILE A 52 1.52 0.69 4.42
CA ILE A 52 2.66 1.18 3.65
C ILE A 52 3.77 1.67 4.60
N LYS A 53 5.03 1.59 4.17
CA LYS A 53 6.18 2.10 4.93
C LYS A 53 6.88 3.21 4.15
N PRO A 54 6.46 4.48 4.27
CA PRO A 54 7.08 5.56 3.53
C PRO A 54 8.47 5.90 4.09
N PHE A 55 9.38 6.32 3.21
CA PHE A 55 10.58 7.06 3.59
C PHE A 55 10.20 8.49 3.94
N GLY A 56 9.62 8.68 5.14
CA GLY A 56 9.12 9.96 5.61
C GLY A 56 7.98 9.79 6.60
N ALA A 57 7.26 10.88 6.89
CA ALA A 57 6.14 10.85 7.80
C ALA A 57 4.95 10.07 7.20
N ILE A 58 4.38 9.14 7.98
CA ILE A 58 3.20 8.37 7.56
C ILE A 58 1.93 9.21 7.53
N MET A 59 1.82 10.23 8.39
CA MET A 59 0.63 11.07 8.53
C MET A 59 0.18 11.77 7.23
N PRO A 60 1.06 12.50 6.50
CA PRO A 60 0.66 13.09 5.21
C PRO A 60 0.36 12.02 4.15
N VAL A 61 1.04 10.87 4.20
CA VAL A 61 0.79 9.76 3.27
C VAL A 61 -0.62 9.18 3.47
N VAL A 62 -1.06 8.94 4.72
CA VAL A 62 -2.41 8.41 4.96
C VAL A 62 -3.51 9.44 4.71
N GLU A 63 -3.22 10.74 4.88
CA GLU A 63 -4.14 11.81 4.52
C GLU A 63 -4.42 11.82 3.01
N ILE A 64 -3.38 11.73 2.18
CA ILE A 64 -3.56 11.68 0.73
C ILE A 64 -4.23 10.38 0.27
N GLN A 65 -3.92 9.24 0.92
CA GLN A 65 -4.65 7.98 0.69
C GLN A 65 -6.15 8.17 0.95
N ALA A 66 -6.52 8.75 2.09
CA ALA A 66 -7.92 8.98 2.46
C ALA A 66 -8.65 9.91 1.48
N ARG A 67 -7.98 10.97 0.99
CA ARG A 67 -8.55 11.89 -0.01
C ARG A 67 -8.84 11.22 -1.34
N TRP A 68 -7.97 10.32 -1.78
CA TRP A 68 -8.21 9.55 -2.99
C TRP A 68 -9.29 8.48 -2.79
N VAL A 69 -9.24 7.74 -1.68
CA VAL A 69 -10.24 6.71 -1.33
C VAL A 69 -11.66 7.26 -1.31
N THR A 70 -11.89 8.36 -0.61
CA THR A 70 -13.22 8.97 -0.51
C THR A 70 -13.75 9.43 -1.87
N ARG A 71 -12.90 9.92 -2.78
CA ARG A 71 -13.29 10.26 -4.15
C ARG A 71 -13.64 9.03 -4.98
N VAL A 72 -12.92 7.93 -4.81
CA VAL A 72 -13.24 6.65 -5.47
C VAL A 72 -14.59 6.11 -4.97
N PHE A 73 -14.81 6.13 -3.66
CA PHE A 73 -16.07 5.68 -3.06
C PHE A 73 -17.27 6.51 -3.54
N ASN A 74 -17.07 7.83 -3.73
CA ASN A 74 -18.09 8.72 -4.28
C ASN A 74 -18.23 8.66 -5.82
N GLY A 75 -17.46 7.81 -6.51
CA GLY A 75 -17.48 7.69 -7.97
C GLY A 75 -16.85 8.88 -8.73
N LEU A 76 -16.22 9.81 -8.01
CA LEU A 76 -15.54 10.99 -8.58
C LEU A 76 -14.20 10.63 -9.23
N CYS A 77 -13.57 9.54 -8.77
CA CYS A 77 -12.36 8.98 -9.35
C CYS A 77 -12.62 7.51 -9.69
N LYS A 78 -12.20 7.07 -10.88
CA LYS A 78 -12.32 5.66 -11.30
C LYS A 78 -10.99 4.95 -11.15
N LEU A 79 -11.04 3.71 -10.65
CA LEU A 79 -9.89 2.82 -10.68
C LEU A 79 -9.72 2.23 -12.10
N PRO A 80 -8.48 1.89 -12.50
CA PRO A 80 -8.27 1.15 -13.73
C PRO A 80 -8.83 -0.28 -13.62
N PRO A 81 -8.96 -1.01 -14.75
CA PRO A 81 -9.44 -2.39 -14.73
C PRO A 81 -8.59 -3.31 -13.83
N PRO A 82 -9.19 -4.34 -13.20
CA PRO A 82 -8.49 -5.28 -12.31
C PRO A 82 -7.20 -5.86 -12.88
N LYS A 83 -7.18 -6.17 -14.18
CA LYS A 83 -6.00 -6.69 -14.86
C LYS A 83 -4.81 -5.71 -14.79
N ILE A 84 -5.05 -4.43 -15.05
CA ILE A 84 -4.03 -3.37 -15.01
C ILE A 84 -3.54 -3.17 -13.57
N MET A 85 -4.46 -3.16 -12.59
CA MET A 85 -4.09 -3.07 -11.19
C MET A 85 -3.17 -4.23 -10.76
N MET A 86 -3.48 -5.45 -11.20
CA MET A 86 -2.69 -6.64 -10.89
C MET A 86 -1.33 -6.65 -11.58
N GLU A 87 -1.26 -6.20 -12.83
CA GLU A 87 0.01 -6.03 -13.57
C GLU A 87 0.94 -5.08 -12.81
N GLU A 88 0.45 -3.89 -12.41
CA GLU A 88 1.24 -2.94 -11.63
C GLU A 88 1.69 -3.48 -10.27
N ILE A 89 0.83 -4.24 -9.57
CA ILE A 89 1.20 -4.87 -8.29
C ILE A 89 2.35 -5.84 -8.51
N ASN A 90 2.28 -6.67 -9.55
CA ASN A 90 3.30 -7.67 -9.85
C ASN A 90 4.61 -7.02 -10.31
N GLU A 91 4.55 -5.99 -11.13
CA GLU A 91 5.73 -5.18 -11.50
C GLU A 91 6.38 -4.55 -10.28
N LYS A 92 5.60 -3.94 -9.37
CA LYS A 92 6.14 -3.36 -8.13
C LYS A 92 6.77 -4.42 -7.23
N LYS A 93 6.19 -5.62 -7.13
CA LYS A 93 6.78 -6.75 -6.39
C LYS A 93 8.12 -7.16 -6.99
N ASN A 94 8.19 -7.34 -8.30
CA ASN A 94 9.41 -7.75 -9.01
C ASN A 94 10.52 -6.68 -8.92
N ASN A 95 10.18 -5.41 -9.12
CA ASN A 95 11.14 -4.30 -9.08
C ASN A 95 11.71 -4.08 -7.67
N LYS A 96 10.94 -4.34 -6.62
CA LYS A 96 11.42 -4.20 -5.24
C LYS A 96 12.38 -5.30 -4.82
N LEU A 97 12.17 -6.53 -5.27
CA LEU A 97 13.11 -7.64 -5.06
C LEU A 97 14.51 -7.27 -5.60
N ASN A 98 14.57 -6.55 -6.73
CA ASN A 98 15.82 -6.15 -7.37
C ASN A 98 16.51 -4.95 -6.68
N ARG A 99 15.74 -4.03 -6.08
CA ARG A 99 16.27 -2.75 -5.57
C ARG A 99 16.68 -2.77 -4.11
N PHE A 100 16.02 -3.56 -3.27
CA PHE A 100 16.21 -3.49 -1.82
C PHE A 100 16.80 -4.76 -1.20
N GLY A 101 16.83 -5.89 -1.92
CA GLY A 101 17.27 -7.17 -1.38
C GLY A 101 16.10 -8.06 -0.95
N LEU A 102 16.42 -9.19 -0.30
CA LEU A 102 15.46 -10.23 0.09
C LEU A 102 14.78 -9.95 1.45
N SER A 103 14.99 -8.80 2.10
CA SER A 103 14.50 -8.61 3.46
C SER A 103 12.99 -8.30 3.45
N PHE A 104 12.22 -9.08 4.22
CA PHE A 104 10.75 -9.03 4.27
C PHE A 104 10.17 -7.65 4.59
N ASP A 105 10.97 -6.73 5.14
CA ASP A 105 10.53 -5.39 5.53
C ASP A 105 10.53 -4.37 4.39
N GLU A 106 11.12 -4.72 3.24
CA GLU A 106 11.30 -3.82 2.09
C GLU A 106 10.09 -3.78 1.16
N ALA A 107 9.23 -4.80 1.20
CA ALA A 107 8.08 -4.92 0.32
C ALA A 107 7.10 -3.74 0.43
N LEU A 108 7.04 -3.08 1.59
CA LEU A 108 6.17 -1.92 1.84
C LEU A 108 6.90 -0.57 1.73
N LYS A 109 8.24 -0.56 1.56
CA LYS A 109 9.03 0.67 1.51
C LYS A 109 8.72 1.49 0.26
N THR A 110 8.33 2.74 0.41
CA THR A 110 8.06 3.64 -0.72
C THR A 110 8.64 5.02 -0.48
N ASP A 111 9.04 5.73 -1.53
CA ASP A 111 9.36 7.16 -1.41
C ASP A 111 8.07 7.94 -1.15
N CYS A 112 8.05 8.76 -0.07
CA CYS A 112 6.84 9.43 0.36
C CYS A 112 6.39 10.54 -0.61
N LEU A 113 7.33 11.24 -1.25
CA LEU A 113 7.02 12.33 -2.18
C LEU A 113 6.52 11.76 -3.50
N VAL A 114 7.24 10.78 -4.06
CA VAL A 114 6.83 10.13 -5.31
C VAL A 114 5.44 9.51 -5.18
N TYR A 115 5.17 8.85 -4.05
CA TYR A 115 3.85 8.24 -3.80
C TYR A 115 2.75 9.30 -3.62
N SER A 116 3.03 10.38 -2.88
CA SER A 116 2.03 11.44 -2.65
C SER A 116 1.72 12.21 -3.92
N ASP A 117 2.73 12.47 -4.76
CA ASP A 117 2.55 13.08 -6.09
C ASP A 117 1.74 12.20 -7.03
N GLU A 118 2.02 10.88 -7.03
CA GLU A 118 1.26 9.89 -7.80
C GLU A 118 -0.23 9.94 -7.41
N LEU A 119 -0.55 9.82 -6.12
CA LEU A 119 -1.95 9.89 -5.67
C LEU A 119 -2.56 11.28 -5.88
N GLY A 120 -1.78 12.34 -5.67
CA GLY A 120 -2.20 13.71 -5.89
C GLY A 120 -2.57 13.97 -7.35
N SER A 121 -1.91 13.32 -8.30
CA SER A 121 -2.23 13.41 -9.72
C SER A 121 -3.61 12.82 -10.06
N PHE A 122 -4.02 11.73 -9.40
CA PHE A 122 -5.32 11.09 -9.63
C PHE A 122 -6.51 11.93 -9.17
N ILE A 123 -6.27 12.87 -8.25
CA ILE A 123 -7.30 13.73 -7.68
C ILE A 123 -7.09 15.22 -8.04
N GLY A 124 -6.15 15.52 -8.93
CA GLY A 124 -5.91 16.88 -9.45
C GLY A 124 -5.35 17.87 -8.42
N ILE A 125 -4.59 17.40 -7.44
CA ILE A 125 -4.02 18.28 -6.39
C ILE A 125 -2.49 18.36 -6.45
N LYS A 126 -1.85 17.60 -7.36
CA LYS A 126 -0.41 17.69 -7.57
C LYS A 126 -0.09 19.09 -8.13
N PRO A 127 0.78 19.89 -7.47
CA PRO A 127 1.17 21.20 -7.98
C PRO A 127 1.86 21.10 -9.35
N SER A 128 1.67 22.11 -10.20
CA SER A 128 2.15 22.14 -11.58
C SER A 128 3.59 22.65 -11.76
N VAL A 129 4.41 22.56 -10.72
CA VAL A 129 5.76 23.18 -10.69
C VAL A 129 6.70 22.52 -11.69
#